data_AF-A0A967XAC7-F1
#
_entry.id   AF-A0A967XAC7-F1
#
_cell.length_a   1.000
_cell.length_b   1.000
_cell.length_c   1.000
_cell.angle_alpha   90.00
_cell.angle_beta   90.00
_cell.angle_gamma   90.00
#
_symmetry.space_group_name_H-M   'P 1'
#
loop_
_entity.id
_entity.type
_entity.pdbx_description
1 polymer ?
#
loop_
_entity_poly.entity_id
_entity_poly.type
_entity_poly.pdbx_seq_one_letter_code
_entity_poly.pdbx_strand_id
1 'polypeptide(L)'
;EGVRGEGGILKNSEGRRFMFDDIPPLYQDQTADNPEEGWRYVTGDRDARRPPELLTRDHVARCIVREVREGRGSPHGGVFLDIAWIDEKVPDGPAHIKRKLPSMYHQFKELAGIDITKEPMEVGPTTHYVMGGIRVDADTQMSTVPGLFAAGECAA
;
A
#
# COMPACT_ATOMS: atom_id res chain seq x y z
N GLU A 1 1.20 -0.06 4.00
CA GLU A 1 1.16 1.41 3.95
C GLU A 1 2.50 2.02 4.31
N GLY A 2 3.06 1.72 5.50
CA GLY A 2 4.38 2.21 5.90
C GLY A 2 5.50 1.99 4.87
N VAL A 3 5.56 0.80 4.24
CA VAL A 3 6.55 0.52 3.18
C VAL A 3 6.47 1.51 2.02
N ARG A 4 5.25 1.81 1.51
CA ARG A 4 5.05 2.80 0.44
C ARG A 4 5.40 4.22 0.89
N GLY A 5 5.09 4.55 2.15
CA GLY A 5 5.43 5.84 2.75
C GLY A 5 6.93 6.10 2.88
N GLU A 6 7.72 5.04 3.05
CA GLU A 6 9.19 5.10 3.11
C GLU A 6 9.87 4.92 1.74
N GLY A 7 9.11 4.97 0.64
CA GLY A 7 9.64 4.91 -0.73
C GLY A 7 9.41 3.59 -1.45
N GLY A 8 8.61 2.68 -0.91
CA GLY A 8 8.28 1.42 -1.56
C GLY A 8 7.50 1.65 -2.85
N ILE A 9 7.98 1.07 -3.95
CA ILE A 9 7.39 1.19 -5.29
C ILE A 9 6.67 -0.09 -5.69
N LEU A 10 5.62 0.04 -6.50
CA LEU A 10 4.88 -1.11 -7.02
C LEU A 10 5.32 -1.42 -8.46
N LYS A 11 5.78 -2.66 -8.68
CA LYS A 11 6.21 -3.18 -9.98
C LYS A 11 5.35 -4.38 -10.39
N ASN A 12 5.06 -4.48 -11.67
CA ASN A 12 4.36 -5.64 -12.25
C ASN A 12 5.37 -6.77 -12.56
N SER A 13 4.94 -7.89 -13.16
CA SER A 13 5.86 -9.00 -13.48
C SER A 13 6.90 -8.70 -14.55
N GLU A 14 6.74 -7.60 -15.30
CA GLU A 14 7.70 -7.10 -16.27
C GLU A 14 8.72 -6.13 -15.64
N GLY A 15 8.62 -5.88 -14.33
CA GLY A 15 9.46 -4.93 -13.59
C GLY A 15 9.05 -3.46 -13.78
N ARG A 16 7.95 -3.18 -14.50
CA ARG A 16 7.47 -1.82 -14.75
C ARG A 16 6.81 -1.24 -13.51
N ARG A 17 7.18 0.00 -13.16
CA ARG A 17 6.53 0.80 -12.10
C ARG A 17 5.21 1.40 -12.62
N PHE A 18 4.14 0.60 -12.58
CA PHE A 18 2.88 0.85 -13.29
C PHE A 18 1.99 1.93 -12.66
N MET A 19 2.24 2.38 -11.43
CA MET A 19 1.36 3.33 -10.75
C MET A 19 1.31 4.72 -11.41
N PHE A 20 2.29 5.09 -12.23
CA PHE A 20 2.27 6.34 -13.01
C PHE A 20 1.32 6.28 -14.21
N ASP A 21 0.91 5.09 -14.65
CA ASP A 21 0.10 4.93 -15.86
C ASP A 21 -1.37 5.33 -15.65
N ASP A 22 -1.80 5.49 -14.39
CA ASP A 22 -3.20 5.76 -14.04
C ASP A 22 -3.30 6.66 -12.80
N ILE A 23 -3.08 7.95 -13.02
CA ILE A 23 -3.30 9.00 -12.03
C ILE A 23 -4.68 9.64 -12.31
N PRO A 24 -5.66 9.50 -11.41
CA PRO A 24 -6.99 10.06 -11.61
C PRO A 24 -6.94 11.58 -11.78
N PRO A 25 -7.73 12.19 -12.69
CA PRO A 25 -7.74 13.63 -12.93
C PRO A 25 -7.86 14.48 -11.67
N LEU A 26 -8.68 14.03 -10.70
CA LEU A 26 -8.88 14.70 -9.42
C LEU A 26 -7.60 14.87 -8.58
N TYR A 27 -6.60 14.01 -8.80
CA TYR A 27 -5.37 13.96 -8.01
C TYR A 27 -4.11 14.36 -8.80
N GLN A 28 -4.21 14.71 -10.08
CA GLN A 28 -3.06 15.02 -10.94
C GLN A 28 -2.19 16.15 -10.37
N ASP A 29 -2.81 17.24 -9.90
CA ASP A 29 -2.09 18.39 -9.34
C ASP A 29 -1.36 18.08 -8.03
N GLN A 30 -1.72 16.98 -7.36
CA GLN A 30 -1.17 16.58 -6.07
C GLN A 30 -0.26 15.36 -6.16
N THR A 31 -0.13 14.74 -7.34
CA THR A 31 0.58 13.49 -7.54
C THR A 31 1.75 13.73 -8.48
N ALA A 32 2.92 13.20 -8.12
CA ALA A 32 4.11 13.27 -8.95
C ALA A 32 3.85 12.58 -10.30
N ASP A 33 4.30 13.19 -11.38
CA ASP A 33 4.24 12.63 -12.73
C ASP A 33 5.51 11.88 -13.13
N ASN A 34 6.56 11.95 -12.31
CA ASN A 34 7.82 11.25 -12.52
C ASN A 34 8.39 10.64 -11.22
N PRO A 35 9.22 9.58 -11.31
CA PRO A 35 9.85 8.93 -10.17
C PRO A 35 10.69 9.85 -9.27
N GLU A 36 11.40 10.81 -9.86
CA GLU A 36 12.34 11.69 -9.15
C GLU A 36 11.61 12.65 -8.20
N GLU A 37 10.51 13.27 -8.67
CA GLU A 37 9.66 14.10 -7.82
C GLU A 37 9.03 13.27 -6.69
N GLY A 38 8.52 12.08 -7.02
CA GLY A 38 7.99 11.17 -6.02
C GLY A 38 9.01 10.81 -4.93
N TRP A 39 10.28 10.62 -5.31
CA TRP A 39 11.37 10.38 -4.36
C TRP A 39 11.66 11.61 -3.48
N ARG A 40 11.70 12.82 -4.06
CA ARG A 40 11.87 14.07 -3.29
C ARG A 40 10.84 14.18 -2.16
N TYR A 41 9.57 13.88 -2.45
CA TYR A 41 8.50 13.86 -1.44
C TYR A 41 8.80 12.91 -0.29
N VAL A 42 9.21 11.66 -0.59
CA VAL A 42 9.53 10.65 0.44
C VAL A 42 10.69 11.10 1.32
N THR A 43 11.66 11.83 0.76
CA THR A 43 12.79 12.39 1.52
C THR A 43 12.44 13.67 2.30
N GLY A 44 11.19 14.14 2.26
CA GLY A 44 10.69 15.25 3.06
C GLY A 44 10.67 16.62 2.36
N ASP A 45 10.83 16.65 1.04
CA ASP A 45 10.63 17.87 0.26
C ASP A 45 9.15 18.28 0.28
N ARG A 46 8.87 19.48 0.81
CA ARG A 46 7.50 19.99 0.98
C ARG A 46 6.90 20.55 -0.30
N ASP A 47 7.74 20.85 -1.29
CA ASP A 47 7.32 21.39 -2.58
C ASP A 47 7.13 20.30 -3.63
N ALA A 48 7.48 19.04 -3.31
CA ALA A 48 7.28 17.89 -4.17
C ALA A 48 5.87 17.30 -4.02
N ARG A 49 5.30 16.78 -5.10
CA ARG A 49 4.03 16.04 -5.07
C ARG A 49 4.23 14.59 -4.64
N ARG A 50 3.20 13.99 -4.05
CA ARG A 50 3.28 12.61 -3.53
C ARG A 50 3.40 11.60 -4.68
N PRO A 51 4.20 10.53 -4.54
CA PRO A 51 4.24 9.47 -5.54
C PRO A 51 2.87 8.77 -5.68
N PRO A 52 2.54 8.21 -6.85
CA PRO A 52 1.24 7.59 -7.10
C PRO A 52 0.97 6.34 -6.24
N GLU A 53 2.01 5.70 -5.69
CA GLU A 53 1.86 4.66 -4.67
C GLU A 53 1.18 5.15 -3.39
N LEU A 54 1.11 6.46 -3.16
CA LEU A 54 0.42 7.10 -2.03
C LEU A 54 -0.97 7.67 -2.41
N LEU A 55 -1.52 7.28 -3.56
CA LEU A 55 -2.94 7.47 -3.86
C LEU A 55 -3.83 6.69 -2.90
N THR A 56 -5.14 6.91 -3.00
CA THR A 56 -6.13 6.23 -2.14
C THR A 56 -5.98 4.70 -2.23
N ARG A 57 -6.21 4.02 -1.10
CA ARG A 57 -6.04 2.57 -1.02
C ARG A 57 -6.95 1.81 -2.01
N ASP A 58 -8.16 2.31 -2.25
CA ASP A 58 -9.07 1.75 -3.27
C ASP A 58 -8.48 1.85 -4.68
N HIS A 59 -7.94 3.01 -5.06
CA HIS A 59 -7.35 3.21 -6.39
C HIS A 59 -6.12 2.32 -6.60
N VAL A 60 -5.22 2.26 -5.61
CA VAL A 60 -4.05 1.37 -5.66
C VAL A 60 -4.48 -0.09 -5.79
N ALA A 61 -5.47 -0.54 -5.01
CA ALA A 61 -5.98 -1.90 -5.08
C ALA A 61 -6.56 -2.24 -6.45
N ARG A 62 -7.34 -1.32 -7.06
CA ARG A 62 -7.87 -1.46 -8.41
C ARG A 62 -6.77 -1.55 -9.47
N CYS A 63 -5.73 -0.73 -9.36
CA CYS A 63 -4.58 -0.79 -10.26
C CYS A 63 -3.88 -2.16 -10.19
N ILE A 64 -3.67 -2.69 -8.98
CA ILE A 64 -3.09 -4.03 -8.80
C ILE A 64 -3.98 -5.10 -9.44
N VAL A 65 -5.29 -5.07 -9.18
CA VAL A 65 -6.24 -6.03 -9.80
C VAL A 65 -6.23 -5.93 -11.32
N ARG A 66 -6.08 -4.73 -11.88
CA ARG A 66 -5.96 -4.53 -13.33
C ARG A 66 -4.70 -5.20 -13.89
N GLU A 67 -3.53 -4.98 -13.30
CA GLU A 67 -2.29 -5.65 -13.74
C GLU A 67 -2.44 -7.17 -13.74
N VAL A 68 -3.03 -7.74 -12.67
CA VAL A 68 -3.29 -9.17 -12.57
C VAL A 68 -4.23 -9.65 -13.68
N ARG A 69 -5.35 -8.94 -13.92
CA ARG A 69 -6.33 -9.30 -14.96
C ARG A 69 -5.77 -9.18 -16.38
N GLU A 70 -4.84 -8.27 -16.60
CA GLU A 70 -4.20 -8.07 -17.90
C GLU A 70 -2.97 -8.99 -18.10
N GLY A 71 -2.74 -9.94 -17.20
CA GLY A 71 -1.68 -10.95 -17.30
C GLY A 71 -0.29 -10.44 -16.89
N ARG A 72 -0.20 -9.24 -16.33
CA ARG A 72 1.05 -8.63 -15.82
C ARG A 72 1.21 -8.75 -14.31
N GLY A 73 0.39 -9.59 -13.67
CA GLY A 73 0.51 -9.89 -12.24
C GLY A 73 1.72 -10.77 -11.91
N SER A 74 2.05 -10.83 -10.63
CA SER A 74 3.03 -11.77 -10.07
C SER A 74 2.51 -13.22 -10.14
N PRO A 75 3.39 -14.23 -9.98
CA PRO A 75 3.01 -15.64 -10.05
C PRO A 75 1.85 -16.04 -9.13
N HIS A 76 1.73 -15.38 -7.96
CA HIS A 76 0.70 -15.68 -6.96
C HIS A 76 -0.55 -14.77 -7.04
N GLY A 77 -0.74 -14.04 -8.15
CA GLY A 77 -1.93 -13.21 -8.35
C GLY A 77 -1.86 -11.85 -7.65
N GLY A 78 -0.65 -11.29 -7.53
CA GLY A 78 -0.40 -9.95 -6.97
C GLY A 78 0.48 -9.09 -7.87
N VAL A 79 1.30 -8.24 -7.25
CA VAL A 79 2.38 -7.44 -7.85
C VAL A 79 3.57 -7.42 -6.89
N PHE A 80 4.68 -6.81 -7.27
CA PHE A 80 5.86 -6.68 -6.43
C PHE A 80 5.91 -5.32 -5.75
N LEU A 81 6.04 -5.32 -4.42
CA LEU A 81 6.36 -4.14 -3.61
C LEU A 81 7.85 -4.14 -3.29
N ASP A 82 8.57 -3.17 -3.86
CA ASP A 82 10.02 -3.07 -3.78
C ASP A 82 10.43 -1.83 -2.98
N ILE A 83 11.14 -2.05 -1.86
CA ILE A 83 11.76 -1.00 -1.05
C ILE A 83 13.29 -1.09 -1.10
N ALA A 84 13.85 -2.19 -1.59
CA ALA A 84 15.29 -2.42 -1.62
C ALA A 84 16.02 -1.42 -2.54
N TRP A 85 15.33 -0.93 -3.57
CA TRP A 85 15.86 0.07 -4.51
C TRP A 85 16.37 1.36 -3.84
N ILE A 86 15.90 1.69 -2.62
CA ILE A 86 16.35 2.91 -1.94
C ILE A 86 17.83 2.85 -1.54
N ASP A 87 18.46 1.67 -1.54
CA ASP A 87 19.91 1.53 -1.35
C ASP A 87 20.73 2.30 -2.40
N GLU A 88 20.16 2.51 -3.59
CA GLU A 88 20.77 3.34 -4.64
C GLU A 88 20.70 4.85 -4.33
N LYS A 89 19.82 5.26 -3.42
CA LYS A 89 19.52 6.67 -3.12
C LYS A 89 19.92 7.10 -1.72
N VAL A 90 19.95 6.17 -0.76
CA VAL A 90 20.18 6.41 0.66
C VAL A 90 21.44 5.64 1.07
N PRO A 91 22.46 6.32 1.64
CA PRO A 91 23.59 5.63 2.24
C PRO A 91 23.12 4.63 3.30
N ASP A 92 23.56 3.38 3.18
CA ASP A 92 23.14 2.28 4.05
C ASP A 92 21.62 2.07 4.06
N GLY A 93 21.05 1.91 2.85
CA GLY A 93 19.62 1.65 2.63
C GLY A 93 19.08 0.51 3.50
N PRO A 94 19.76 -0.66 3.60
CA PRO A 94 19.33 -1.75 4.47
C PRO A 94 19.18 -1.35 5.95
N ALA A 95 20.13 -0.62 6.52
CA ALA A 95 19.99 -0.14 7.90
C ALA A 95 18.86 0.89 8.02
N HIS A 96 18.70 1.76 7.03
CA HIS A 96 17.58 2.70 6.98
C HIS A 96 16.23 1.98 7.01
N ILE A 97 16.03 0.96 6.15
CA ILE A 97 14.82 0.14 6.08
C ILE A 97 14.55 -0.53 7.42
N LYS A 98 15.56 -1.19 8.02
CA LYS A 98 15.41 -1.89 9.31
C LYS A 98 15.04 -0.93 10.44
N ARG A 99 15.58 0.29 10.42
CA ARG A 99 15.27 1.32 11.42
C ARG A 99 13.86 1.90 11.25
N LYS A 100 13.43 2.18 10.02
CA LYS A 100 12.11 2.78 9.74
C LYS A 100 10.97 1.78 9.72
N LEU A 101 11.24 0.54 9.32
CA LEU A 101 10.25 -0.52 9.12
C LEU A 101 10.61 -1.80 9.92
N PRO A 102 10.91 -1.71 11.23
CA PRO A 102 11.42 -2.84 12.01
C PRO A 102 10.44 -4.03 12.04
N SER A 103 9.14 -3.76 12.22
CA SER A 103 8.11 -4.79 12.25
C SER A 103 7.93 -5.48 10.90
N MET A 104 7.97 -4.71 9.79
CA MET A 104 7.82 -5.28 8.44
C MET A 104 9.05 -6.13 8.09
N TYR A 105 10.25 -5.63 8.37
CA TYR A 105 11.47 -6.40 8.17
C TYR A 105 11.45 -7.71 8.95
N HIS A 106 11.09 -7.67 10.24
CA HIS A 106 10.99 -8.88 11.06
C HIS A 106 9.95 -9.86 10.53
N GLN A 107 8.74 -9.39 10.19
CA GLN A 107 7.66 -10.24 9.69
C GLN A 107 8.06 -10.98 8.41
N PHE A 108 8.61 -10.26 7.42
CA PHE A 108 9.01 -10.89 6.16
C PHE A 108 10.26 -11.76 6.29
N LYS A 109 11.24 -11.33 7.10
CA LYS A 109 12.48 -12.09 7.29
C LYS A 109 12.24 -13.39 8.03
N GLU A 110 11.52 -13.35 9.16
CA GLU A 110 11.35 -14.50 10.05
C GLU A 110 10.19 -15.40 9.62
N LEU A 111 9.08 -14.84 9.15
CA LEU A 111 7.89 -15.64 8.83
C LEU A 111 7.80 -16.04 7.36
N ALA A 112 8.28 -15.19 6.45
CA ALA A 112 8.21 -15.43 5.00
C ALA A 112 9.56 -15.83 4.39
N GLY A 113 10.66 -15.72 5.13
CA GLY A 113 12.01 -15.99 4.62
C GLY A 113 12.53 -14.97 3.60
N ILE A 114 11.85 -13.82 3.46
CA ILE A 114 12.13 -12.80 2.45
C ILE A 114 12.89 -11.64 3.10
N ASP A 115 14.05 -11.29 2.52
CA ASP A 115 14.82 -10.14 2.96
C ASP A 115 14.43 -8.88 2.17
N ILE A 116 13.52 -8.08 2.73
CA ILE A 116 12.95 -6.92 2.05
C ILE A 116 13.97 -5.81 1.73
N THR A 117 15.20 -5.91 2.26
CA THR A 117 16.30 -5.00 1.91
C THR A 117 17.10 -5.47 0.70
N LYS A 118 16.72 -6.61 0.09
CA LYS A 118 17.44 -7.23 -1.02
C LYS A 118 16.52 -7.62 -2.16
N GLU A 119 15.31 -8.07 -1.85
CA GLU A 119 14.36 -8.57 -2.83
C GLU A 119 12.95 -8.02 -2.59
N PRO A 120 12.13 -7.86 -3.66
CA PRO A 120 10.78 -7.33 -3.53
C PRO A 120 9.82 -8.37 -2.94
N MET A 121 8.75 -7.87 -2.30
CA MET A 121 7.69 -8.70 -1.74
C MET A 121 6.55 -8.86 -2.75
N GLU A 122 6.01 -10.06 -2.92
CA GLU A 122 4.72 -10.22 -3.59
C GLU A 122 3.58 -9.74 -2.69
N VAL A 123 2.72 -8.87 -3.23
CA VAL A 123 1.57 -8.29 -2.52
C VAL A 123 0.34 -8.28 -3.42
N GLY A 124 -0.82 -8.55 -2.83
CA GLY A 124 -2.12 -8.44 -3.49
C GLY A 124 -3.15 -7.80 -2.58
N PRO A 125 -4.24 -7.20 -3.12
CA PRO A 125 -5.32 -6.69 -2.31
C PRO A 125 -6.02 -7.84 -1.57
N THR A 126 -6.23 -7.67 -0.27
CA THR A 126 -6.94 -8.63 0.58
C THR A 126 -8.09 -7.95 1.31
N THR A 127 -9.11 -8.72 1.68
CA THR A 127 -10.19 -8.23 2.54
C THR A 127 -9.61 -7.75 3.86
N HIS A 128 -9.94 -6.52 4.26
CA HIS A 128 -9.37 -5.89 5.45
C HIS A 128 -10.39 -5.52 6.52
N TYR A 129 -11.56 -5.01 6.12
CA TYR A 129 -12.60 -4.53 7.03
C TYR A 129 -13.98 -4.74 6.43
N VAL A 130 -14.99 -4.97 7.27
CA VAL A 130 -16.38 -5.10 6.85
C VAL A 130 -17.19 -3.91 7.36
N MET A 131 -17.64 -3.04 6.46
CA MET A 131 -18.50 -1.91 6.81
C MET A 131 -19.95 -2.32 7.13
N GLY A 132 -20.37 -3.51 6.68
CA GLY A 132 -21.67 -4.07 7.02
C GLY A 132 -21.67 -4.68 8.41
N GLY A 133 -22.86 -4.91 8.97
CA GLY A 133 -22.99 -5.48 10.31
C GLY A 133 -24.44 -5.60 10.74
N ILE A 134 -24.62 -5.87 12.03
CA ILE A 134 -25.91 -5.81 12.71
C ILE A 134 -26.37 -4.36 12.68
N ARG A 135 -27.53 -4.13 12.06
CA ARG A 135 -28.12 -2.80 12.01
C ARG A 135 -28.52 -2.35 13.40
N VAL A 136 -28.05 -1.18 13.82
CA VAL A 136 -28.39 -0.59 15.12
C VAL A 136 -28.91 0.83 14.98
N ASP A 137 -29.58 1.30 16.03
CA ASP A 137 -29.87 2.72 16.23
C ASP A 137 -28.61 3.47 16.65
N ALA A 138 -28.37 4.66 16.07
CA ALA A 138 -27.10 5.37 16.19
C ALA A 138 -26.84 5.89 17.62
N ASP A 139 -27.87 6.26 18.36
CA ASP A 139 -27.72 6.82 19.70
C ASP A 139 -27.70 5.73 20.77
N THR A 140 -28.55 4.71 20.62
CA THR A 140 -28.75 3.67 21.64
C THR A 140 -27.93 2.40 21.40
N GLN A 141 -27.42 2.18 20.18
CA GLN A 141 -26.74 0.95 19.76
C GLN A 141 -27.62 -0.31 19.82
N MET A 142 -28.93 -0.16 20.02
CA MET A 142 -29.87 -1.27 20.04
C MET A 142 -30.23 -1.67 18.61
N SER A 143 -30.25 -2.98 18.35
CA SER A 143 -30.71 -3.53 17.09
C SER A 143 -32.23 -3.48 16.95
N THR A 144 -32.76 -4.01 15.86
CA THR A 144 -34.21 -4.19 15.68
C THR A 144 -34.82 -5.26 16.60
N VAL A 145 -33.98 -6.05 17.30
CA VAL A 145 -34.43 -7.03 18.31
C VAL A 145 -34.32 -6.38 19.70
N PRO A 146 -35.44 -6.21 20.43
CA PRO A 146 -35.42 -5.57 21.75
C PRO A 146 -34.44 -6.24 22.71
N GLY A 147 -33.56 -5.45 23.32
CA GLY A 147 -32.54 -5.92 24.26
C GLY A 147 -31.26 -6.50 23.62
N LEU A 148 -31.19 -6.61 22.29
CA LEU A 148 -29.95 -6.95 21.58
C LEU A 148 -29.25 -5.69 21.11
N PHE A 149 -27.99 -5.52 21.51
CA PHE A 149 -27.12 -4.40 21.15
C PHE A 149 -25.91 -4.91 20.36
N ALA A 150 -25.36 -4.06 19.49
CA ALA A 150 -24.12 -4.34 18.78
C ALA A 150 -23.28 -3.06 18.66
N ALA A 151 -21.95 -3.20 18.66
CA ALA A 151 -21.03 -2.08 18.53
C ALA A 151 -19.68 -2.55 17.93
N GLY A 152 -18.94 -1.62 17.33
CA GLY A 152 -17.68 -1.92 16.65
C GLY A 152 -17.89 -2.50 15.25
N GLU A 153 -16.92 -3.26 14.73
CA GLU A 153 -16.94 -3.80 13.35
C GLU A 153 -18.12 -4.75 13.08
N CYS A 154 -18.77 -5.29 14.11
CA CYS A 154 -19.95 -6.14 13.91
C CYS A 154 -21.26 -5.38 13.73
N ALA A 155 -21.26 -4.04 13.84
CA ALA A 155 -22.46 -3.19 13.77
C ALA A 155 -22.43 -2.26 12.55
N ALA A 156 -23.60 -1.80 12.12
CA ALA A 156 -23.79 -0.87 11.01
C ALA A 156 -24.97 0.09 11.22
#